data_AF-A0A973AT04-F1
#
_entry.id   AF-A0A973AT04-F1
#
_cell.length_a   1.000
_cell.length_b   1.000
_cell.length_c   1.000
_cell.angle_alpha   90.00
_cell.angle_beta   90.00
_cell.angle_gamma   90.00
#
_symmetry.space_group_name_H-M   'P 1'
#
loop_
_entity.id
_entity.type
_entity.pdbx_description
1 polymer ?
#
loop_
_entity_poly.entity_id
_entity_poly.type
_entity_poly.pdbx_seq_one_letter_code
_entity_poly.pdbx_strand_id
1 'polypeptide(L)'
;MSDYKITLANLFDTLGSLHDLCASLSEAQFEVQTQCPGWSVKDNLSHIIGTEKSMTGQGSTTHRATSLEHVKNPIGEMNEHEVDSRRAMSGKDVLNEFDQAMAARRA
;
A
#
# COMPACT_ATOMS: atom_id res chain seq x y z
N MET A 1 -14.36 26.35 -8.63
CA MET A 1 -14.65 24.90 -8.74
C MET A 1 -13.35 24.21 -9.09
N SER A 2 -12.92 23.23 -8.29
CA SER A 2 -11.77 22.39 -8.68
C SER A 2 -12.16 21.55 -9.89
N ASP A 3 -11.31 21.50 -10.92
CA ASP A 3 -11.50 20.58 -12.03
C ASP A 3 -11.13 19.17 -11.56
N TYR A 4 -12.14 18.40 -11.15
CA TYR A 4 -11.94 17.06 -10.63
C TYR A 4 -11.25 16.14 -11.66
N LYS A 5 -11.28 16.47 -12.95
CA LYS A 5 -10.55 15.71 -13.98
C LYS A 5 -9.05 15.85 -13.82
N ILE A 6 -8.56 17.04 -13.43
CA ILE A 6 -7.15 17.26 -13.12
C ILE A 6 -6.76 16.46 -11.87
N THR A 7 -7.62 16.43 -10.85
CA THR A 7 -7.39 15.60 -9.66
C THR A 7 -7.28 14.12 -10.01
N LEU A 8 -8.17 13.60 -10.85
CA LEU A 8 -8.14 12.21 -11.29
C LEU A 8 -6.90 11.90 -12.14
N ALA A 9 -6.52 12.80 -13.06
CA ALA A 9 -5.31 12.65 -13.86
C ALA A 9 -4.07 12.55 -12.96
N ASN A 10 -3.89 13.51 -12.05
CA ASN A 10 -2.76 13.51 -11.12
C ASN A 10 -2.73 12.29 -10.19
N LEU A 11 -3.91 11.83 -9.73
CA LEU A 11 -4.01 10.61 -8.93
C LEU A 11 -3.49 9.41 -9.73
N PHE A 12 -3.97 9.21 -10.96
CA PHE A 12 -3.58 8.07 -11.77
C PHE A 12 -2.13 8.13 -12.27
N ASP A 13 -1.59 9.33 -12.52
CA ASP A 13 -0.17 9.51 -12.85
C ASP A 13 0.73 9.15 -11.65
N THR A 14 0.30 9.53 -10.44
CA THR A 14 1.01 9.19 -9.20
C THR A 14 1.02 7.68 -8.96
N LEU A 15 -0.15 7.04 -9.12
CA LEU A 15 -0.28 5.59 -8.94
C LEU A 15 0.50 4.81 -10.01
N GLY A 16 0.52 5.29 -11.25
CA GLY A 16 1.35 4.72 -12.31
C GLY A 16 2.85 4.84 -12.02
N SER A 17 3.29 6.01 -11.53
CA SER A 17 4.69 6.22 -11.14
C SER A 17 5.15 5.29 -10.01
N LEU A 18 4.25 4.98 -9.06
CA LEU A 18 4.51 4.00 -8.00
C LEU A 18 4.65 2.58 -8.56
N HIS A 19 3.78 2.19 -9.50
CA HIS A 19 3.90 0.91 -10.20
C HIS A 19 5.26 0.80 -10.91
N ASP A 20 5.63 1.79 -11.73
CA ASP A 20 6.88 1.78 -12.49
C ASP A 20 8.12 1.67 -11.60
N LEU A 21 8.13 2.39 -10.47
CA LEU A 21 9.17 2.27 -9.46
C LEU A 21 9.24 0.83 -8.93
N CYS A 22 8.12 0.30 -8.44
CA CYS A 22 8.06 -1.02 -7.82
C CYS A 22 8.38 -2.16 -8.80
N ALA A 23 7.98 -2.03 -10.07
CA ALA A 23 8.27 -2.98 -11.13
C ALA A 23 9.78 -3.08 -11.44
N SER A 24 10.55 -2.03 -11.12
CA SER A 24 12.01 -2.02 -11.30
C SER A 24 12.79 -2.63 -10.12
N LEU A 25 12.13 -2.89 -8.98
CA LEU A 25 12.78 -3.36 -7.77
C LEU A 25 13.00 -4.89 -7.79
N SER A 26 14.14 -5.30 -7.26
CA SER A 26 14.36 -6.70 -6.85
C SER A 26 13.68 -7.01 -5.51
N GLU A 27 13.47 -8.29 -5.22
CA GLU A 27 12.92 -8.74 -3.92
C GLU A 27 13.75 -8.22 -2.73
N ALA A 28 15.08 -8.19 -2.84
CA ALA A 28 15.94 -7.65 -1.78
C ALA A 28 15.71 -6.14 -1.57
N GLN A 29 15.39 -5.38 -2.62
CA GLN A 29 15.10 -3.95 -2.52
C GLN A 29 13.73 -3.69 -1.89
N PHE A 30 12.75 -4.58 -2.09
CA PHE A 30 11.46 -4.51 -1.41
C PHE A 30 11.59 -4.65 0.12
N GLU A 31 12.57 -5.42 0.60
CA GLU A 31 12.82 -5.64 2.03
C GLU A 31 13.66 -4.53 2.70
N VAL A 32 14.16 -3.56 1.93
CA VAL A 32 14.95 -2.44 2.48
C VAL A 32 14.10 -1.61 3.43
N GLN A 33 14.64 -1.35 4.62
CA GLN A 33 13.98 -0.54 5.66
C GLN A 33 13.88 0.93 5.24
N THR A 34 12.78 1.55 5.61
CA THR A 34 12.49 2.95 5.28
C THR A 34 12.64 3.85 6.51
N GLN A 35 12.38 5.15 6.34
CA GLN A 35 12.32 6.07 7.47
C GLN A 35 11.07 5.90 8.34
N CYS A 36 10.05 5.18 7.86
CA CYS A 36 8.92 4.79 8.67
C CYS A 36 9.34 3.60 9.56
N PRO A 37 9.34 3.74 10.90
CA PRO A 37 9.88 2.72 11.78
C PRO A 37 9.16 1.37 11.64
N GLY A 38 9.94 0.31 11.38
CA GLY A 38 9.42 -1.06 11.19
C GLY A 38 8.86 -1.34 9.80
N TRP A 39 8.92 -0.38 8.86
CA TRP A 39 8.39 -0.55 7.51
C TRP A 39 9.51 -0.64 6.48
N SER A 40 9.47 -1.72 5.72
CA SER A 40 10.20 -1.91 4.47
C SER A 40 9.60 -1.12 3.30
N VAL A 41 10.26 -1.10 2.15
CA VAL A 41 9.69 -0.55 0.91
C VAL A 41 8.37 -1.25 0.55
N LYS A 42 8.31 -2.58 0.72
CA LYS A 42 7.10 -3.38 0.51
C LYS A 42 5.96 -2.95 1.43
N ASP A 43 6.28 -2.62 2.68
CA ASP A 43 5.27 -2.20 3.67
C ASP A 43 4.59 -0.87 3.29
N ASN A 44 5.31 0.06 2.67
CA ASN A 44 4.69 1.28 2.12
C ASN A 44 3.66 0.95 1.03
N LEU A 45 4.00 0.03 0.12
CA LEU A 45 3.08 -0.39 -0.94
C LEU A 45 1.85 -1.10 -0.36
N SER A 46 2.06 -2.00 0.61
CA SER A 46 1.00 -2.69 1.36
C SER A 46 0.03 -1.72 2.05
N HIS A 47 0.55 -0.63 2.65
CA HIS A 47 -0.29 0.40 3.26
C HIS A 47 -1.19 1.11 2.25
N ILE A 48 -0.67 1.43 1.07
CA ILE A 48 -1.45 2.07 -0.01
C ILE A 48 -2.56 1.13 -0.49
N ILE A 49 -2.24 -0.16 -0.69
CA ILE A 49 -3.23 -1.18 -1.05
C ILE A 49 -4.36 -1.24 -0.02
N GLY A 50 -4.03 -1.33 1.27
CA GLY A 50 -5.02 -1.35 2.35
C GLY A 50 -5.95 -0.11 2.31
N THR A 51 -5.39 1.05 2.05
CA THR A 51 -6.14 2.32 1.94
C THR A 51 -7.08 2.32 0.73
N GLU A 52 -6.61 1.91 -0.45
CA GLU A 52 -7.43 1.85 -1.67
C GLU A 52 -8.56 0.81 -1.57
N LYS A 53 -8.29 -0.35 -0.96
CA LYS A 53 -9.33 -1.36 -0.68
C LYS A 53 -10.40 -0.84 0.28
N SER A 54 -9.98 -0.12 1.32
CA SER A 54 -10.91 0.54 2.26
C SER A 54 -11.77 1.60 1.56
N MET A 55 -11.17 2.48 0.76
CA MET A 55 -11.88 3.53 0.02
C MET A 55 -12.83 2.99 -1.06
N THR A 56 -12.62 1.77 -1.55
CA THR A 56 -13.50 1.09 -2.51
C THR A 56 -14.54 0.19 -1.82
N GLY A 57 -14.63 0.22 -0.49
CA GLY A 57 -15.67 -0.47 0.28
C GLY A 57 -15.40 -1.96 0.54
N GLN A 58 -14.19 -2.45 0.28
CA GLN A 58 -13.83 -3.87 0.52
C GLN A 58 -13.63 -4.19 2.02
N GLY A 59 -13.63 -3.16 2.88
CA GLY A 59 -13.41 -3.29 4.31
C GLY A 59 -11.93 -3.52 4.68
N SER A 60 -11.65 -3.47 5.99
CA SER A 60 -10.32 -3.73 6.53
C SER A 60 -10.04 -5.23 6.66
N THR A 61 -8.77 -5.59 6.65
CA THR A 61 -8.30 -6.95 6.92
C THR A 61 -8.75 -7.45 8.29
N THR A 62 -9.05 -8.74 8.37
CA THR A 62 -9.27 -9.44 9.64
C THR A 62 -7.95 -9.84 10.31
N HIS A 63 -6.82 -9.72 9.60
CA HIS A 63 -5.49 -9.96 10.15
C HIS A 63 -5.19 -9.01 11.31
N ARG A 64 -4.40 -9.48 12.27
CA ARG A 64 -3.94 -8.68 13.40
C ARG A 64 -2.44 -8.82 13.50
N ALA A 65 -1.77 -7.66 13.45
CA ALA A 65 -0.32 -7.58 13.42
C ALA A 65 0.30 -8.22 14.66
N THR A 66 1.42 -8.90 14.44
CA THR A 66 2.15 -9.60 15.52
C THR A 66 2.98 -8.67 16.40
N SER A 67 3.40 -7.51 15.87
CA SER A 67 4.12 -6.46 16.59
C SER A 67 3.45 -5.10 16.37
N LEU A 68 3.40 -4.30 17.42
CA LEU A 68 2.89 -2.92 17.42
C LEU A 68 3.87 -1.95 18.12
N GLU A 69 5.14 -2.33 18.27
CA GLU A 69 6.11 -1.60 19.12
C GLU A 69 6.31 -0.12 18.70
N HIS A 70 6.23 0.14 17.40
CA HIS A 70 6.39 1.47 16.82
C HIS A 70 5.06 2.25 16.71
N VAL A 71 3.92 1.58 16.89
CA VAL A 71 2.59 2.17 16.74
C VAL A 71 2.27 3.10 17.92
N LYS A 72 1.70 4.28 17.62
CA LYS A 72 1.42 5.34 18.61
C LYS A 72 -0.06 5.73 18.71
N ASN A 73 -0.91 5.23 17.82
CA ASN A 73 -2.32 5.61 17.77
C ASN A 73 -3.17 4.54 17.04
N PRO A 74 -4.51 4.58 17.19
CA PRO A 74 -5.39 3.57 16.60
C PRO A 74 -5.37 3.49 15.06
N ILE A 75 -5.10 4.61 14.37
CA ILE A 75 -4.97 4.61 12.90
C ILE A 75 -3.69 3.86 12.50
N GLY A 76 -2.60 4.07 13.24
CA GLY A 76 -1.35 3.34 13.04
C GLY A 76 -1.51 1.84 13.28
N GLU A 77 -2.33 1.43 14.27
CA GLU A 77 -2.63 0.02 14.52
C GLU A 77 -3.40 -0.61 13.34
N MET A 78 -4.41 0.09 12.82
CA MET A 78 -5.15 -0.35 11.63
C MET A 78 -4.23 -0.47 10.39
N ASN A 79 -3.35 0.50 10.18
CA ASN A 79 -2.37 0.45 9.11
C ASN A 79 -1.41 -0.74 9.27
N GLU A 80 -0.94 -0.99 10.49
CA GLU A 80 -0.02 -2.08 10.79
C GLU A 80 -0.68 -3.44 10.53
N HIS A 81 -1.98 -3.60 10.79
CA HIS A 81 -2.72 -4.81 10.43
C HIS A 81 -2.74 -5.06 8.92
N GLU A 82 -2.99 -4.03 8.11
CA GLU A 82 -2.97 -4.13 6.64
C GLU A 82 -1.57 -4.47 6.11
N VAL A 83 -0.55 -3.82 6.68
CA VAL A 83 0.86 -4.03 6.32
C VAL A 83 1.30 -5.45 6.66
N ASP A 84 1.12 -5.87 7.91
CA ASP A 84 1.58 -7.17 8.40
C ASP A 84 0.92 -8.34 7.62
N SER A 85 -0.34 -8.15 7.16
CA SER A 85 -1.06 -9.15 6.38
C SER A 85 -0.38 -9.54 5.06
N ARG A 86 0.52 -8.67 4.54
CA ARG A 86 1.21 -8.83 3.26
C ARG A 86 2.70 -9.11 3.40
N ARG A 87 3.26 -9.11 4.62
CA ARG A 87 4.70 -9.33 4.85
C ARG A 87 5.20 -10.67 4.35
N ALA A 88 4.35 -11.71 4.40
CA ALA A 88 4.66 -13.04 3.90
C ALA A 88 4.66 -13.16 2.37
N MET A 89 4.14 -12.16 1.64
CA MET A 89 4.09 -12.15 0.19
C MET A 89 5.43 -11.66 -0.40
N SER A 90 5.74 -12.10 -1.63
CA SER A 90 6.84 -11.50 -2.40
C SER A 90 6.51 -10.06 -2.79
N GLY A 91 7.52 -9.23 -3.03
CA GLY A 91 7.33 -7.87 -3.54
C GLY A 91 6.56 -7.87 -4.86
N LYS A 92 6.84 -8.84 -5.74
CA LYS A 92 6.08 -9.04 -6.98
C LYS A 92 4.59 -9.34 -6.73
N ASP A 93 4.25 -10.19 -5.76
CA ASP A 93 2.85 -10.50 -5.46
C ASP A 93 2.12 -9.31 -4.86
N VAL A 94 2.80 -8.51 -4.03
CA VAL A 94 2.23 -7.25 -3.50
C VAL A 94 2.00 -6.24 -4.63
N LEU A 95 2.92 -6.12 -5.60
CA LEU A 95 2.73 -5.28 -6.78
C LEU A 95 1.55 -5.76 -7.64
N ASN A 96 1.39 -7.07 -7.83
CA ASN A 96 0.23 -7.61 -8.54
C ASN A 96 -1.08 -7.27 -7.83
N GLU A 97 -1.13 -7.31 -6.49
CA GLU A 97 -2.32 -6.88 -5.74
C GLU A 97 -2.55 -5.35 -5.86
N PHE A 98 -1.48 -4.55 -5.86
CA PHE A 98 -1.57 -3.11 -6.13
C PHE A 98 -2.24 -2.84 -7.48
N ASP A 99 -1.83 -3.51 -8.55
CA ASP A 99 -2.41 -3.33 -9.88
C ASP A 99 -3.91 -3.68 -9.91
N GLN A 100 -4.32 -4.70 -9.16
CA GLN A 100 -5.74 -5.05 -9.01
C GLN A 100 -6.53 -3.95 -8.28
N ALA A 101 -5.97 -3.39 -7.21
CA ALA A 101 -6.59 -2.28 -6.48
C ALA A 101 -6.70 -1.03 -7.37
N MET A 102 -5.68 -0.73 -8.18
CA MET A 102 -5.70 0.40 -9.12
C MET A 102 -6.74 0.20 -10.23
N ALA A 103 -6.88 -1.02 -10.75
CA ALA A 103 -7.91 -1.34 -11.73
C ALA A 103 -9.31 -1.14 -11.16
N ALA A 104 -9.56 -1.59 -9.92
CA ALA A 104 -10.83 -1.38 -9.22
C ALA A 104 -11.12 0.11 -8.97
N ARG A 105 -10.08 0.92 -8.71
CA ARG A 105 -10.19 2.36 -8.50
C ARG A 105 -10.57 3.15 -9.76
N ARG A 106 -10.27 2.62 -10.94
CA ARG A 106 -10.61 3.22 -12.24
C ARG A 106 -12.02 2.89 -12.74
N ALA A 107 -12.62 1.81 -12.23
CA ALA A 107 -13.94 1.33 -12.63
C ALA A 107 -15.08 2.22 -12.10
#